data_AF-A0A357QZY5-F1
#
_entry.id   AF-A0A357QZY5-F1
#
_cell.length_a   1.000
_cell.length_b   1.000
_cell.length_c   1.000
_cell.angle_alpha   90.00
_cell.angle_beta   90.00
_cell.angle_gamma   90.00
#
_symmetry.space_group_name_H-M   'P 1'
#
loop_
_entity.id
_entity.type
_entity.pdbx_description
1 polymer ?
#
loop_
_entity_poly.entity_id
_entity_poly.type
_entity_poly.pdbx_seq_one_letter_code
_entity_poly.pdbx_strand_id
1 'polypeptide(L)'
;MKKVLTGVVVAAIGTAVVAVIKLTKKKEKEVEFIEIDESMVVNVPMRFHSVYTYCPLELVDSLRQECKMKMESLADVEKVVLRHFISFPTQDDLFSSVKEIKGLEYMLEEVSEDRSVVLRKVVNNYFEDVYAQLCEVANTARKYNGDYQGFKLQGEPSE
;
A
#
# COMPACT_ATOMS: atom_id res chain seq x y z
N MET A 1 1.76 -30.28 -11.09
CA MET A 1 1.86 -28.86 -11.47
C MET A 1 3.28 -28.37 -11.13
N LYS A 2 4.04 -27.87 -12.11
CA LYS A 2 5.45 -27.43 -11.92
C LYS A 2 5.45 -25.97 -11.44
N LYS A 3 6.04 -25.68 -10.27
CA LYS A 3 6.29 -24.32 -9.78
C LYS A 3 7.62 -23.82 -10.36
N VAL A 4 7.62 -22.69 -11.05
CA VAL A 4 8.81 -21.97 -11.51
C VAL A 4 8.92 -20.71 -10.67
N LEU A 5 10.03 -20.55 -9.94
CA LEU A 5 10.34 -19.36 -9.15
C LEU A 5 11.24 -18.46 -9.99
N THR A 6 10.80 -17.24 -10.28
CA THR A 6 11.54 -16.23 -11.03
C THR A 6 11.84 -15.05 -10.11
N GLY A 7 13.12 -14.73 -9.90
CA GLY A 7 13.58 -13.58 -9.12
C GLY A 7 14.27 -12.56 -10.01
N VAL A 8 14.09 -11.27 -9.72
CA VAL A 8 14.70 -10.14 -10.44
C VAL A 8 15.65 -9.45 -9.47
N VAL A 9 16.89 -9.16 -9.91
CA VAL A 9 17.87 -8.35 -9.17
C VAL A 9 18.19 -7.13 -10.02
N VAL A 10 17.97 -5.94 -9.48
CA VAL A 10 18.28 -4.67 -10.14
C VAL A 10 19.65 -4.22 -9.66
N ALA A 11 20.63 -4.14 -10.57
CA ALA A 11 21.90 -3.46 -10.30
C ALA A 11 21.77 -2.01 -10.79
N ALA A 12 21.85 -1.06 -9.86
CA ALA A 12 21.87 0.36 -10.18
C ALA A 12 23.26 0.75 -10.69
N ILE A 13 23.32 1.37 -11.88
CA ILE A 13 24.14 2.54 -12.28
C ILE A 13 23.73 2.85 -13.74
N GLY A 14 23.33 4.09 -14.02
CA GLY A 14 23.08 4.73 -15.34
C GLY A 14 22.81 3.83 -16.54
N THR A 15 21.59 3.86 -17.08
CA THR A 15 20.92 2.90 -17.99
C THR A 15 20.48 1.62 -17.28
N ALA A 16 19.17 1.45 -17.11
CA ALA A 16 18.58 0.34 -16.38
C ALA A 16 18.60 -0.94 -17.24
N VAL A 17 19.70 -1.67 -17.22
CA VAL A 17 19.78 -3.02 -17.81
C VAL A 17 19.24 -4.02 -16.79
N VAL A 18 18.14 -4.70 -17.13
CA VAL A 18 17.57 -5.74 -16.26
C VAL A 18 18.08 -7.12 -16.70
N ALA A 19 18.71 -7.84 -15.77
CA ALA A 19 19.13 -9.21 -15.98
C ALA A 19 18.02 -10.18 -15.53
N VAL A 20 17.50 -11.00 -16.45
CA VAL A 20 16.50 -12.04 -16.13
C VAL A 20 17.21 -13.37 -15.99
N ILE A 21 17.20 -13.95 -14.78
CA ILE A 21 17.77 -15.28 -14.53
C ILE A 21 16.67 -16.34 -14.66
N LYS A 22 16.72 -17.14 -15.73
CA LYS A 22 15.89 -18.35 -15.85
C LYS A 22 16.64 -19.54 -15.24
N LEU A 23 16.06 -20.18 -14.23
CA LEU A 23 16.54 -21.45 -13.69
C LEU A 23 15.77 -22.60 -14.36
N THR A 24 16.38 -23.23 -15.37
CA THR A 24 15.91 -24.51 -15.92
C THR A 24 16.48 -25.68 -15.11
N LYS A 25 15.85 -26.87 -15.20
CA LYS A 25 16.18 -28.06 -14.40
C LYS A 25 17.60 -28.63 -14.63
N LYS A 26 18.35 -28.12 -15.60
CA LYS A 26 19.79 -28.34 -15.72
C LYS A 26 20.46 -27.04 -15.30
N LYS A 27 21.42 -27.12 -14.37
CA LYS A 27 22.13 -26.01 -13.72
C LYS A 27 22.97 -25.16 -14.70
N GLU A 28 22.34 -24.57 -15.70
CA GLU A 28 22.95 -23.56 -16.56
C GLU A 28 22.14 -22.27 -16.35
N LYS A 29 22.80 -21.26 -15.78
CA LYS A 29 22.22 -19.92 -15.62
C LYS A 29 22.44 -19.20 -16.93
N GLU A 30 21.39 -19.04 -17.71
CA GLU A 30 21.40 -18.15 -18.87
C GLU A 30 20.93 -16.77 -18.38
N VAL A 31 21.78 -15.77 -18.55
CA VAL A 31 21.50 -14.37 -18.18
C VAL A 31 21.34 -13.59 -19.48
N GLU A 32 20.09 -13.24 -19.79
CA GLU A 32 19.78 -12.33 -20.89
C GLU A 32 19.71 -10.89 -20.36
N PHE A 33 20.39 -9.97 -21.05
CA PHE A 33 20.36 -8.54 -20.77
C PHE A 33 19.44 -7.86 -21.79
N ILE A 34 18.42 -7.15 -21.30
CA ILE A 34 17.47 -6.42 -22.13
C ILE A 34 17.68 -4.93 -21.87
N GLU A 35 17.95 -4.16 -22.93
CA GLU A 35 17.94 -2.69 -22.89
C GLU A 35 16.49 -2.20 -22.89
N ILE A 36 16.16 -1.33 -21.94
CA ILE A 36 14.82 -0.73 -21.81
C ILE A 36 14.90 0.70 -22.34
N ASP A 37 14.15 0.98 -23.42
CA ASP A 37 13.97 2.32 -23.98
C ASP A 37 13.11 3.18 -23.03
N GLU A 38 13.61 4.36 -22.62
CA GLU A 38 12.99 5.27 -21.65
C GLU A 38 11.64 5.84 -22.09
N SER A 39 11.24 5.64 -23.36
CA SER A 39 9.92 6.02 -23.88
C SER A 39 8.80 5.01 -23.60
N MET A 40 9.14 3.81 -23.11
CA MET A 40 8.14 2.83 -22.72
C MET A 40 7.69 3.09 -21.29
N VAL A 41 6.47 3.59 -21.15
CA VAL A 41 5.73 3.55 -19.88
C VAL A 41 5.73 2.09 -19.43
N VAL A 42 6.59 1.78 -18.46
CA VAL A 42 6.67 0.45 -17.88
C VAL A 42 5.34 0.20 -17.18
N ASN A 43 4.44 -0.48 -17.88
CA ASN A 43 3.27 -1.08 -17.28
C ASN A 43 3.79 -2.25 -16.44
N VAL A 44 4.33 -1.92 -15.25
CA VAL A 44 4.71 -2.90 -14.25
C VAL A 44 3.44 -3.70 -13.97
N PRO A 45 3.39 -5.00 -14.29
CA PRO A 45 2.20 -5.78 -14.06
C PRO A 45 1.90 -5.72 -12.56
N MET A 46 0.78 -5.08 -12.20
CA MET A 46 0.36 -4.84 -10.82
C MET A 46 0.19 -6.19 -10.10
N ARG A 47 1.23 -6.66 -9.42
CA ARG A 47 1.17 -7.79 -8.49
C ARG A 47 0.41 -7.47 -7.19
N PHE A 48 -0.51 -6.50 -7.21
CA PHE A 48 -1.33 -6.12 -6.06
C PHE A 48 -2.84 -6.29 -6.29
N HIS A 49 -3.28 -6.56 -7.54
CA HIS A 49 -4.71 -6.68 -7.87
C HIS A 49 -5.42 -7.86 -7.19
N SER A 50 -4.69 -8.84 -6.63
CA SER A 50 -5.29 -9.98 -5.93
C SER A 50 -5.43 -9.81 -4.41
N VAL A 51 -5.01 -8.67 -3.83
CA VAL A 51 -4.91 -8.53 -2.36
C VAL A 51 -6.06 -7.69 -1.78
N TYR A 52 -6.61 -6.74 -2.54
CA TYR A 52 -7.62 -5.78 -2.07
C TYR A 52 -8.97 -5.98 -2.75
N THR A 53 -9.59 -7.15 -2.56
CA THR A 53 -10.83 -7.59 -3.22
C THR A 53 -12.00 -6.61 -3.10
N TYR A 54 -12.06 -5.80 -2.04
CA TYR A 54 -13.17 -4.89 -1.77
C TYR A 54 -12.92 -3.45 -2.23
N CYS A 55 -11.72 -3.13 -2.73
CA CYS A 55 -11.36 -1.81 -3.22
C CYS A 55 -11.41 -1.75 -4.75
N PRO A 56 -12.14 -0.78 -5.33
CA PRO A 56 -12.08 -0.53 -6.77
C PRO A 56 -10.69 0.02 -7.16
N LEU A 57 -10.26 -0.21 -8.39
CA LEU A 57 -8.93 0.18 -8.87
C LEU A 57 -8.74 1.69 -8.83
N GLU A 58 -9.78 2.45 -9.12
CA GLU A 58 -9.77 3.91 -9.09
C GLU A 58 -9.44 4.43 -7.69
N LEU A 59 -9.94 3.77 -6.63
CA LEU A 59 -9.61 4.12 -5.26
C LEU A 59 -8.13 3.79 -4.97
N VAL A 60 -7.66 2.62 -5.38
CA VAL A 60 -6.27 2.18 -5.17
C VAL A 60 -5.28 3.14 -5.84
N ASP A 61 -5.55 3.52 -7.09
CA ASP A 61 -4.72 4.48 -7.85
C ASP A 61 -4.79 5.89 -7.24
N SER A 62 -5.97 6.33 -6.79
CA SER A 62 -6.14 7.60 -6.08
C SER A 62 -5.31 7.62 -4.78
N LEU A 63 -5.37 6.56 -3.97
CA LEU A 63 -4.59 6.45 -2.73
C LEU A 63 -3.09 6.45 -2.99
N ARG A 64 -2.65 5.76 -4.05
CA ARG A 64 -1.24 5.77 -4.47
C ARG A 64 -0.78 7.19 -4.80
N GLN A 65 -1.53 7.91 -5.62
CA GLN A 65 -1.17 9.27 -6.04
C GLN A 65 -1.18 10.24 -4.86
N GLU A 66 -2.24 10.21 -4.05
CA GLU A 66 -2.37 11.07 -2.88
C GLU A 66 -1.29 10.80 -1.82
N CYS A 67 -0.93 9.53 -1.61
CA CYS A 67 0.14 9.13 -0.69
C CYS A 67 1.48 9.72 -1.10
N LYS A 68 1.85 9.61 -2.39
CA LYS A 68 3.10 10.20 -2.91
C LYS A 68 3.16 11.69 -2.64
N MET A 69 2.12 12.42 -3.03
CA MET A 69 2.07 13.88 -2.86
C MET A 69 2.19 14.31 -1.40
N LYS A 70 1.51 13.63 -0.46
CA LYS A 70 1.59 14.00 0.96
C LYS A 70 2.96 13.67 1.57
N MET A 71 3.59 12.56 1.16
CA MET A 71 4.89 12.15 1.68
C MET A 71 6.03 13.06 1.24
N GLU A 72 5.95 13.70 0.06
CA GLU A 72 6.93 14.69 -0.39
C GLU A 72 7.12 15.82 0.64
N SER A 73 6.03 16.26 1.28
CA SER A 73 6.06 17.29 2.32
C SER A 73 6.61 16.82 3.67
N LEU A 74 6.90 15.52 3.81
CA LEU A 74 7.34 14.87 5.05
C LEU A 74 8.69 14.17 4.87
N ALA A 75 9.46 14.47 3.81
CA ALA A 75 10.68 13.75 3.43
C ALA A 75 11.74 13.63 4.55
N ASP A 76 11.84 14.63 5.42
CA ASP A 76 12.83 14.67 6.51
C ASP A 76 12.34 14.03 7.82
N VAL A 77 11.16 13.40 7.82
CA VAL A 77 10.57 12.77 9.00
C VAL A 77 10.74 11.26 8.92
N GLU A 78 11.27 10.63 9.98
CA GLU A 78 11.46 9.17 10.03
C GLU A 78 10.13 8.41 10.15
N LYS A 79 9.19 8.94 10.95
CA LYS A 79 7.91 8.32 11.25
C LYS A 79 6.75 9.30 11.06
N VAL A 80 5.63 8.76 10.60
CA VAL A 80 4.41 9.54 10.38
C VAL A 80 3.26 8.96 11.19
N VAL A 81 2.45 9.87 11.72
CA VAL A 81 1.13 9.56 12.24
C VAL A 81 0.16 9.48 11.06
N LEU A 82 -0.28 8.26 10.75
CA LEU A 82 -1.28 7.96 9.76
C LEU A 82 -2.67 7.93 10.40
N ARG A 83 -3.59 8.73 9.88
CA ARG A 83 -4.99 8.78 10.30
C ARG A 83 -5.91 8.43 9.15
N HIS A 84 -6.89 7.56 9.40
CA HIS A 84 -7.91 7.16 8.45
C HIS A 84 -9.27 7.69 8.88
N PHE A 85 -10.04 8.21 7.92
CA PHE A 85 -11.39 8.71 8.12
C PHE A 85 -12.37 7.76 7.44
N ILE A 86 -13.31 7.20 8.21
CA ILE A 86 -14.21 6.15 7.73
C ILE A 86 -15.59 6.37 8.32
N SER A 87 -16.65 6.25 7.52
CA SER A 87 -18.04 6.28 7.99
C SER A 87 -18.75 4.96 7.72
N PHE A 88 -19.60 4.52 8.65
CA PHE A 88 -20.32 3.25 8.54
C PHE A 88 -21.85 3.44 8.52
N PRO A 89 -22.58 2.64 7.72
CA PRO A 89 -24.03 2.73 7.62
C PRO A 89 -24.74 2.14 8.85
N THR A 90 -24.10 1.22 9.58
CA THR A 90 -24.65 0.60 10.79
C THR A 90 -23.61 0.51 11.90
N GLN A 91 -24.08 0.33 13.14
CA GLN A 91 -23.20 0.17 14.30
C GLN A 91 -22.47 -1.19 14.28
N ASP A 92 -23.11 -2.24 13.76
CA ASP A 92 -22.51 -3.57 13.64
C ASP A 92 -21.36 -3.58 12.62
N ASP A 93 -21.52 -2.86 11.51
CA ASP A 93 -20.48 -2.64 10.50
C ASP A 93 -19.28 -1.92 11.12
N LEU A 94 -19.53 -0.82 11.85
CA LEU A 94 -18.50 -0.07 12.56
C LEU A 94 -17.72 -0.97 13.53
N PHE A 95 -18.41 -1.68 14.41
CA PHE A 95 -17.75 -2.50 15.43
C PHE A 95 -16.94 -3.64 14.81
N SER A 96 -17.51 -4.32 13.81
CA SER A 96 -16.83 -5.39 13.09
C SER A 96 -15.56 -4.89 12.40
N SER A 97 -15.65 -3.75 11.71
CA SER A 97 -14.51 -3.16 11.02
C SER A 97 -13.43 -2.67 11.97
N VAL A 98 -13.79 -1.90 13.00
CA VAL A 98 -12.85 -1.40 14.01
C VAL A 98 -12.16 -2.55 14.74
N LYS A 99 -12.87 -3.64 15.04
CA LYS A 99 -12.26 -4.83 15.66
C LYS A 99 -11.17 -5.44 14.80
N GLU A 100 -11.39 -5.56 13.49
CA GLU A 100 -10.38 -6.08 12.56
C GLU A 100 -9.19 -5.13 12.40
N ILE A 101 -9.45 -3.83 12.21
CA ILE A 101 -8.39 -2.82 12.02
C ILE A 101 -7.54 -2.65 13.28
N LYS A 102 -8.12 -2.79 14.49
CA LYS A 102 -7.34 -2.84 15.73
C LYS A 102 -6.38 -4.02 15.80
N GLY A 103 -6.68 -5.13 15.10
CA GLY A 103 -5.76 -6.25 14.93
C GLY A 103 -4.51 -5.89 14.13
N LEU A 104 -4.55 -4.79 13.37
CA LEU A 104 -3.44 -4.19 12.65
C LEU A 104 -2.72 -3.11 13.46
N GLU A 105 -2.93 -3.08 14.78
CA GLU A 105 -2.29 -2.15 15.74
C GLU A 105 -2.71 -0.68 15.56
N TYR A 106 -3.88 -0.43 14.98
CA TYR A 106 -4.49 0.91 14.99
C TYR A 106 -5.14 1.21 16.34
N MET A 107 -5.03 2.47 16.74
CA MET A 107 -5.79 3.05 17.84
C MET A 107 -7.04 3.74 17.31
N LEU A 108 -8.14 3.62 18.05
CA LEU A 108 -9.34 4.41 17.81
C LEU A 108 -9.17 5.78 18.45
N GLU A 109 -9.10 6.83 17.63
CA GLU A 109 -8.87 8.21 18.08
C GLU A 109 -10.19 8.94 18.31
N GLU A 110 -11.17 8.78 17.43
CA GLU A 110 -12.48 9.46 17.49
C GLU A 110 -13.60 8.54 17.01
N VAL A 111 -14.78 8.69 17.61
CA VAL A 111 -16.06 8.15 17.13
C VAL A 111 -17.13 9.23 17.25
N SER A 112 -17.80 9.51 16.14
CA SER A 112 -18.86 10.51 16.04
C SER A 112 -20.25 9.85 16.06
N GLU A 113 -21.30 10.63 16.36
CA GLU A 113 -22.69 10.13 16.45
C GLU A 113 -23.23 9.59 15.12
N ASP A 114 -22.70 10.08 14.00
CA ASP A 114 -23.03 9.65 12.64
C ASP A 114 -22.36 8.33 12.24
N ARG A 115 -21.65 7.67 13.16
CA ARG A 115 -20.84 6.45 12.95
C ARG A 115 -19.63 6.69 12.04
N SER A 116 -19.11 7.91 12.04
CA SER A 116 -17.77 8.23 11.56
C SER A 116 -16.73 7.90 12.61
N VAL A 117 -15.57 7.39 12.19
CA VAL A 117 -14.46 7.03 13.06
C VAL A 117 -13.14 7.54 12.50
N VAL A 118 -12.22 7.86 13.41
CA VAL A 118 -10.83 8.16 13.10
C VAL A 118 -9.94 7.08 13.71
N LEU A 119 -9.16 6.40 12.86
CA LEU A 119 -8.21 5.36 13.26
C LEU A 119 -6.78 5.85 13.03
N ARG A 120 -5.93 5.72 14.04
CA ARG A 120 -4.56 6.24 14.07
C ARG A 120 -3.54 5.12 14.21
N LYS A 121 -2.46 5.18 13.43
CA LYS A 121 -1.25 4.36 13.63
C LYS A 121 0.00 5.20 13.38
N VAL A 122 1.08 4.90 14.10
CA VAL A 122 2.41 5.42 13.79
C VAL A 122 3.12 4.40 12.89
N VAL A 123 3.63 4.86 11.75
CA VAL A 123 4.30 4.03 10.76
C VAL A 123 5.59 4.68 10.32
N ASN A 124 6.55 3.88 9.84
CA ASN A 124 7.74 4.41 9.21
C ASN A 124 7.34 5.20 7.95
N ASN A 125 8.06 6.27 7.68
CA ASN A 125 7.79 7.15 6.54
C ASN A 125 8.36 6.60 5.22
N TYR A 126 8.11 5.31 4.94
CA TYR A 126 8.44 4.68 3.67
C TYR A 126 7.18 4.52 2.84
N PHE A 127 7.27 4.84 1.54
CA PHE A 127 6.10 4.88 0.67
C PHE A 127 5.36 3.54 0.65
N GLU A 128 6.09 2.43 0.53
CA GLU A 128 5.51 1.09 0.50
C GLU A 128 4.80 0.74 1.81
N ASP A 129 5.34 1.15 2.96
CA ASP A 129 4.75 0.89 4.27
C ASP A 129 3.44 1.67 4.44
N VAL A 130 3.46 2.98 4.18
CA VAL A 130 2.27 3.83 4.28
C VAL A 130 1.21 3.38 3.29
N TYR A 131 1.59 3.15 2.03
CA TYR A 131 0.67 2.76 0.98
C TYR A 131 0.01 1.39 1.23
N ALA A 132 0.76 0.41 1.71
CA ALA A 132 0.21 -0.89 2.09
C ALA A 132 -0.85 -0.76 3.18
N GLN A 133 -0.57 0.07 4.19
CA GLN A 133 -1.48 0.38 5.29
C GLN A 133 -2.76 1.10 4.82
N LEU A 134 -2.64 2.08 3.91
CA LEU A 134 -3.78 2.74 3.28
C LEU A 134 -4.71 1.75 2.59
N CYS A 135 -4.15 0.87 1.76
CA CYS A 135 -4.93 -0.11 1.02
C CYS A 135 -5.59 -1.14 1.95
N GLU A 136 -4.87 -1.60 2.98
CA GLU A 136 -5.37 -2.59 3.93
C GLU A 136 -6.56 -2.05 4.75
N VAL A 137 -6.47 -0.82 5.25
CA VAL A 137 -7.57 -0.19 5.99
C VAL A 137 -8.75 0.13 5.07
N ALA A 138 -8.50 0.68 3.88
CA ALA A 138 -9.56 0.95 2.91
C ALA A 138 -10.31 -0.32 2.50
N ASN A 139 -9.58 -1.42 2.28
CA ASN A 139 -10.16 -2.72 1.95
C ASN A 139 -10.98 -3.29 3.11
N THR A 140 -10.47 -3.16 4.35
CA THR A 140 -11.17 -3.61 5.55
C THR A 140 -12.43 -2.79 5.82
N ALA A 141 -12.39 -1.47 5.62
CA ALA A 141 -13.57 -0.61 5.72
C ALA A 141 -14.66 -1.10 4.75
N ARG A 142 -14.31 -1.27 3.48
CA ARG A 142 -15.28 -1.66 2.44
C ARG A 142 -15.80 -3.09 2.58
N LYS A 143 -14.99 -4.01 3.12
CA LYS A 143 -15.43 -5.36 3.50
C LYS A 143 -16.66 -5.33 4.44
N TYR A 144 -16.73 -4.30 5.29
CA TYR A 144 -17.82 -4.07 6.25
C TYR A 144 -18.72 -2.90 5.83
N ASN A 145 -18.91 -2.68 4.53
CA ASN A 145 -19.79 -1.63 3.99
C ASN A 145 -19.42 -0.20 4.41
N GLY A 146 -18.22 0.01 4.96
CA GLY A 146 -17.71 1.31 5.33
C GLY A 146 -17.34 2.15 4.11
N ASP A 147 -17.61 3.43 4.19
CA ASP A 147 -17.16 4.42 3.24
C ASP A 147 -15.83 5.01 3.71
N TYR A 148 -14.77 4.80 2.92
CA TYR A 148 -13.43 5.25 3.22
C TYR A 148 -13.25 6.67 2.65
N GLN A 149 -13.26 7.66 3.53
CA GLN A 149 -13.31 9.08 3.15
C GLN A 149 -11.93 9.68 2.86
N GLY A 150 -10.86 9.02 3.32
CA GLY A 150 -9.48 9.42 3.03
C GLY A 150 -8.56 9.29 4.24
N PHE A 151 -7.41 9.98 4.16
CA PHE A 151 -6.39 9.93 5.20
C PHE A 151 -5.63 11.25 5.40
N LYS A 152 -4.97 11.33 6.56
CA LYS A 152 -3.98 12.36 6.88
C LYS A 152 -2.66 11.72 7.28
N LEU A 153 -1.58 12.35 6.85
CA LEU A 153 -0.23 12.13 7.35
C LEU A 153 0.21 13.36 8.12
N GLN A 154 0.88 13.13 9.24
CA GLN A 154 1.51 14.16 10.05
C GLN A 154 2.85 13.62 10.53
N GLY A 155 3.91 14.41 10.48
CA GLY A 155 5.18 13.98 11.06
C GLY A 155 5.02 13.67 12.54
N GLU A 156 5.59 12.55 12.99
CA GLU A 156 5.68 12.28 14.43
C GLU A 156 6.69 13.28 15.03
N PRO A 157 6.30 14.11 16.01
CA PRO A 157 7.24 15.02 16.64
C PRO A 157 8.35 14.22 17.30
N SER A 158 9.60 14.51 16.94
CA SER A 158 10.78 13.99 17.64
C SER A 158 10.72 14.44 19.10
N GLU A 159 10.73 13.49 20.03
CA GLU A 159 10.89 13.78 21.47
C GLU A 159 12.24 14.43 21.80
#